data_AF-A0A536RWE6-F1
#
_entry.id   AF-A0A536RWE6-F1
#
_cell.length_a   1.000
_cell.length_b   1.000
_cell.length_c   1.000
_cell.angle_alpha   90.00
_cell.angle_beta   90.00
_cell.angle_gamma   90.00
#
_symmetry.space_group_name_H-M   'P 1'
#
loop_
_entity.id
_entity.type
_entity.pdbx_description
1 polymer ?
#
loop_
_entity_poly.entity_id
_entity_poly.type
_entity_poly.pdbx_seq_one_letter_code
_entity_poly.pdbx_strand_id
1 'polypeptide(L)'
;MRPEAQATFEPRPPFDLDLTLAPLSSGPSLRHHDGATWRASRTPDGPATVQLKQRGRSVEVSGWGPGAEWAVSHAPELCGQADDDTGFAPAHPLIKRLHHEIRGIRLPRTRSVFEAVVPAVILQQVTTEEAVDSYRHLVNALGEPAPGPAPLTLPPSPQVLLRTPYWSFHRFGIERRRAEIIIRAARSANRLEEIVAMDIAGAYQRMRAFPGIGPWTAAKVATVALGDPDAVPVGDYHLPHSIGYAFEGTPRSTDERMLELLEPYRGHRARVIRLITVAGIVAPRFGPRKPLRNFRSY
;
A
#
# COMPACT_ATOMS: atom_id res chain seq x y z
N MET A 1 27.76 -4.37 -7.63
CA MET A 1 27.30 -5.70 -7.19
C MET A 1 26.40 -6.28 -8.29
N ARG A 2 26.65 -7.51 -8.76
CA ARG A 2 25.81 -8.15 -9.79
C ARG A 2 24.50 -8.67 -9.15
N PRO A 3 23.38 -8.65 -9.88
CA PRO A 3 22.14 -9.26 -9.41
C PRO A 3 22.25 -10.79 -9.34
N GLU A 4 21.52 -11.38 -8.40
CA GLU A 4 21.44 -12.82 -8.17
C GLU A 4 20.32 -13.46 -9.01
N ALA A 5 19.26 -12.70 -9.31
CA ALA A 5 18.18 -13.10 -10.20
C ALA A 5 17.81 -11.96 -11.14
N GLN A 6 17.42 -12.29 -12.37
CA GLN A 6 16.93 -11.31 -13.35
C GLN A 6 15.82 -11.92 -14.20
N ALA A 7 14.87 -11.10 -14.61
CA ALA A 7 13.85 -11.47 -15.57
C ALA A 7 13.38 -10.25 -16.36
N THR A 8 12.74 -10.49 -17.50
CA THR A 8 12.03 -9.48 -18.26
C THR A 8 10.65 -10.02 -18.59
N PHE A 9 9.61 -9.20 -18.44
CA PHE A 9 8.26 -9.57 -18.83
C PHE A 9 7.56 -8.40 -19.53
N GLU A 10 6.54 -8.69 -20.33
CA GLU A 10 5.70 -7.67 -20.95
C GLU A 10 4.37 -7.54 -20.19
N PRO A 11 4.14 -6.44 -19.45
CA PRO A 11 2.85 -6.21 -18.82
C PRO A 11 1.71 -6.02 -19.83
N ARG A 12 0.50 -6.46 -19.46
CA ARG A 12 -0.73 -6.19 -20.23
C ARG A 12 -0.92 -4.67 -20.48
N PRO A 13 -0.91 -4.20 -21.75
CA PRO A 13 -1.06 -2.78 -22.06
C PRO A 13 -2.52 -2.30 -21.85
N PRO A 14 -2.75 -1.01 -21.59
CA PRO A 14 -1.74 -0.01 -21.24
C PRO A 14 -1.12 -0.33 -19.86
N PHE A 15 0.12 0.11 -19.63
CA PHE A 15 0.83 -0.08 -18.36
C PHE A 15 1.74 1.11 -18.05
N ASP A 16 1.64 1.59 -16.81
CA ASP A 16 2.48 2.64 -16.23
C ASP A 16 3.01 2.15 -14.87
N LEU A 17 4.32 1.93 -14.79
CA LEU A 17 4.98 1.39 -13.60
C LEU A 17 4.83 2.32 -12.39
N ASP A 18 5.03 3.63 -12.59
CA ASP A 18 5.07 4.60 -11.51
C ASP A 18 3.67 4.80 -10.91
N LEU A 19 2.63 4.91 -11.77
CA LEU A 19 1.23 4.98 -11.33
C LEU A 19 0.78 3.71 -10.59
N THR A 20 1.27 2.54 -11.04
CA THR A 20 0.95 1.24 -10.44
C THR A 20 1.58 1.09 -9.06
N LEU A 21 2.85 1.49 -8.89
CA LEU A 21 3.57 1.32 -7.62
C LEU A 21 3.40 2.48 -6.64
N ALA A 22 2.85 3.61 -7.08
CA ALA A 22 2.59 4.78 -6.23
C ALA A 22 1.80 4.49 -4.92
N PRO A 23 0.87 3.52 -4.80
CA PRO A 23 0.25 3.19 -3.51
C PRO A 23 1.23 2.72 -2.44
N LEU A 24 2.38 2.16 -2.83
CA LEU A 24 3.37 1.63 -1.90
C LEU A 24 4.16 2.73 -1.18
N SER A 25 4.05 3.98 -1.66
CA SER A 25 4.71 5.19 -1.14
C SER A 25 6.25 5.11 -1.14
N SER A 26 6.91 6.24 -1.46
CA SER A 26 8.38 6.30 -1.36
C SER A 26 8.85 6.45 0.09
N GLY A 27 10.02 5.88 0.39
CA GLY A 27 10.59 5.89 1.73
C GLY A 27 11.93 5.13 1.80
N PRO A 28 12.38 4.75 3.00
CA PRO A 28 13.65 4.01 3.15
C PRO A 28 13.65 2.67 2.41
N SER A 29 12.48 2.03 2.27
CA SER A 29 12.32 0.73 1.61
C SER A 29 11.87 0.81 0.15
N LEU A 30 11.57 2.01 -0.39
CA LEU A 30 11.18 2.17 -1.79
C LEU A 30 11.64 3.53 -2.33
N ARG A 31 12.39 3.54 -3.43
CA ARG A 31 12.88 4.76 -4.07
C ARG A 31 12.79 4.68 -5.58
N HIS A 32 12.51 5.82 -6.21
CA HIS A 32 12.67 5.99 -7.65
C HIS A 32 14.05 6.60 -7.90
N HIS A 33 14.89 5.91 -8.65
CA HIS A 33 16.26 6.34 -8.95
C HIS A 33 16.70 5.78 -10.31
N ASP A 34 17.34 6.62 -11.12
CA ASP A 34 17.85 6.29 -12.47
C ASP A 34 16.81 5.68 -13.43
N GLY A 35 15.59 6.22 -13.36
CA GLY A 35 14.45 5.75 -14.15
C GLY A 35 14.00 4.33 -13.81
N ALA A 36 14.28 3.88 -12.59
CA ALA A 36 13.84 2.59 -12.07
C ALA A 36 13.22 2.74 -10.67
N THR A 37 12.28 1.86 -10.36
CA THR A 37 11.74 1.71 -9.01
C THR A 37 12.53 0.64 -8.27
N TRP A 38 13.12 1.01 -7.14
CA TRP A 38 13.82 0.10 -6.25
C TRP A 38 12.99 -0.15 -5.00
N ARG A 39 12.82 -1.41 -4.60
CA ARG A 39 12.07 -1.81 -3.42
C ARG A 39 12.82 -2.85 -2.61
N ALA A 40 12.98 -2.61 -1.31
CA ALA A 40 13.47 -3.57 -0.33
C ALA A 40 12.30 -4.21 0.41
N SER A 41 12.33 -5.53 0.59
CA SER A 41 11.26 -6.29 1.24
C SER A 41 11.78 -7.59 1.83
N ARG A 42 11.08 -8.09 2.85
CA ARG A 42 11.28 -9.40 3.46
C ARG A 42 10.34 -10.38 2.76
N THR A 43 10.90 -11.14 1.84
CA THR A 43 10.19 -12.21 1.13
C THR A 43 10.14 -13.48 1.99
N PRO A 44 9.28 -14.46 1.65
CA PRO A 44 9.30 -15.78 2.29
C PRO A 44 10.68 -16.46 2.25
N ASP A 45 11.47 -16.21 1.21
CA ASP A 45 12.79 -16.82 1.00
C ASP A 45 13.93 -15.94 1.56
N GLY A 46 13.58 -14.85 2.25
CA GLY A 46 14.52 -13.97 2.93
C GLY A 46 14.51 -12.52 2.40
N PRO A 47 15.41 -11.67 2.90
CA PRO A 47 15.48 -10.28 2.48
C PRO A 47 15.86 -10.14 1.00
N ALA A 48 15.22 -9.21 0.31
CA ALA A 48 15.49 -8.93 -1.09
C ALA A 48 15.42 -7.44 -1.38
N THR A 49 16.22 -7.02 -2.35
CA THR A 49 16.00 -5.78 -3.11
C THR A 49 15.60 -6.15 -4.52
N VAL A 50 14.59 -5.49 -5.05
CA VAL A 50 14.20 -5.59 -6.46
C VAL A 50 14.31 -4.22 -7.12
N GLN A 51 14.87 -4.19 -8.33
CA GLN A 51 14.82 -3.06 -9.24
C GLN A 51 13.86 -3.39 -10.37
N LEU A 52 12.92 -2.49 -10.65
CA LEU A 52 11.98 -2.58 -11.75
C LEU A 52 12.21 -1.41 -12.69
N LYS A 53 12.47 -1.69 -13.97
CA LYS A 53 12.72 -0.68 -14.98
C LYS A 53 11.86 -0.91 -16.22
N GLN A 54 10.94 0.02 -16.49
CA GLN A 54 10.11 -0.05 -17.69
C GLN A 54 10.93 0.37 -18.93
N ARG A 55 10.96 -0.49 -19.95
CA ARG A 55 11.63 -0.28 -21.24
C ARG A 55 10.64 -0.50 -22.37
N GLY A 56 10.02 0.57 -22.85
CA GLY A 56 8.94 0.47 -23.84
C GLY A 56 7.78 -0.36 -23.30
N ARG A 57 7.57 -1.55 -23.87
CA ARG A 57 6.49 -2.48 -23.49
C ARG A 57 6.91 -3.54 -22.47
N SER A 58 8.18 -3.63 -22.12
CA SER A 58 8.68 -4.61 -21.15
C SER A 58 9.08 -3.95 -19.83
N VAL A 59 9.15 -4.76 -18.78
CA VAL A 59 9.73 -4.41 -17.49
C VAL A 59 10.91 -5.34 -17.25
N GLU A 60 12.09 -4.74 -17.14
CA GLU A 60 13.32 -5.42 -16.71
C GLU A 60 13.33 -5.46 -15.18
N VAL A 61 13.60 -6.64 -14.62
CA VAL A 61 13.60 -6.89 -13.18
C VAL A 61 14.96 -7.46 -12.79
N SER A 62 15.56 -6.89 -11.76
CA SER A 62 16.80 -7.40 -11.15
C SER A 62 16.62 -7.55 -9.64
N GLY A 63 17.10 -8.66 -9.09
CA GLY A 63 16.98 -9.01 -7.68
C GLY A 63 18.33 -9.25 -7.01
N TRP A 64 18.43 -8.89 -5.72
CA TRP A 64 19.61 -9.11 -4.88
C TRP A 64 19.22 -9.65 -3.51
N GLY A 65 20.08 -10.48 -2.92
CA GLY A 65 19.90 -11.09 -1.61
C GLY A 65 19.14 -12.42 -1.63
N PRO A 66 19.04 -13.10 -0.47
CA PRO A 66 18.47 -14.45 -0.37
C PRO A 66 17.07 -14.61 -0.98
N GLY A 67 16.24 -13.55 -0.96
CA GLY A 67 14.91 -13.56 -1.55
C GLY A 67 14.84 -13.09 -3.01
N ALA A 68 15.97 -12.96 -3.72
CA ALA A 68 16.03 -12.38 -5.06
C ALA A 68 15.17 -13.15 -6.08
N GLU A 69 15.29 -14.47 -6.11
CA GLU A 69 14.53 -15.32 -7.03
C GLU A 69 13.01 -15.19 -6.80
N TRP A 70 12.58 -15.17 -5.55
CA TRP A 70 11.19 -14.92 -5.18
C TRP A 70 10.72 -13.55 -5.66
N ALA A 71 11.50 -12.49 -5.37
CA ALA A 71 11.13 -11.13 -5.73
C ALA A 71 11.02 -10.92 -7.24
N VAL A 72 11.93 -11.53 -8.00
CA VAL A 72 11.94 -11.46 -9.47
C VAL A 72 10.78 -12.25 -10.07
N SER A 73 10.54 -13.48 -9.60
CA SER A 73 9.43 -14.32 -10.09
C SER A 73 8.03 -13.74 -9.79
N HIS A 74 7.88 -12.99 -8.71
CA HIS A 74 6.62 -12.34 -8.32
C HIS A 74 6.49 -10.88 -8.81
N ALA A 75 7.50 -10.34 -9.49
CA ALA A 75 7.45 -8.98 -10.04
C ALA A 75 6.26 -8.70 -10.98
N PRO A 76 5.77 -9.67 -11.80
CA PRO A 76 4.54 -9.47 -12.55
C PRO A 76 3.32 -9.15 -11.67
N GLU A 77 3.12 -9.86 -10.55
CA GLU A 77 2.02 -9.56 -9.60
C GLU A 77 2.21 -8.21 -8.90
N LEU A 78 3.45 -7.87 -8.52
CA LEU A 78 3.78 -6.55 -7.98
C LEU A 78 3.42 -5.42 -8.96
N CYS A 79 3.64 -5.64 -10.25
CA CYS A 79 3.22 -4.76 -11.35
C CYS A 79 1.75 -4.92 -11.76
N GLY A 80 0.93 -5.57 -10.93
CA GLY A 80 -0.51 -5.69 -11.14
C GLY A 80 -0.92 -6.57 -12.33
N GLN A 81 -0.10 -7.55 -12.73
CA GLN A 81 -0.53 -8.49 -13.79
C GLN A 81 -1.75 -9.31 -13.41
N ALA A 82 -2.01 -9.52 -12.11
CA ALA A 82 -3.22 -10.15 -11.61
C ALA A 82 -4.46 -9.22 -11.58
N ASP A 83 -4.29 -7.92 -11.85
CA ASP A 83 -5.37 -6.94 -11.81
C ASP A 83 -6.22 -6.98 -13.08
N ASP A 84 -7.24 -7.84 -13.11
CA ASP A 84 -8.18 -7.94 -14.23
C ASP A 84 -9.19 -6.79 -14.21
N ASP A 85 -9.13 -5.95 -15.24
CA ASP A 85 -10.06 -4.85 -15.49
C ASP A 85 -11.14 -5.20 -16.53
N THR A 86 -11.21 -6.47 -16.95
CA THR A 86 -12.28 -6.95 -17.81
C THR A 86 -13.63 -6.70 -17.13
N GLY A 87 -14.56 -6.07 -17.86
CA GLY A 87 -15.87 -5.71 -17.33
C GLY A 87 -15.94 -4.32 -16.67
N PHE A 88 -14.81 -3.63 -16.47
CA PHE A 88 -14.82 -2.25 -15.97
C PHE A 88 -15.27 -1.26 -17.06
N ALA A 89 -16.58 -1.02 -17.13
CA ALA A 89 -17.21 -0.10 -18.09
C ALA A 89 -17.89 1.08 -17.36
N PRO A 90 -17.14 2.11 -16.94
CA PRO A 90 -17.72 3.18 -16.13
C PRO A 90 -18.72 4.04 -16.91
N ALA A 91 -19.95 4.16 -16.38
CA ALA A 91 -21.01 4.97 -16.97
C ALA A 91 -20.92 6.46 -16.59
N HIS A 92 -20.51 6.78 -15.36
CA HIS A 92 -20.41 8.17 -14.87
C HIS A 92 -19.41 8.98 -15.72
N PRO A 93 -19.78 10.17 -16.24
CA PRO A 93 -18.94 10.94 -17.18
C PRO A 93 -17.54 11.23 -16.65
N LEU A 94 -17.41 11.61 -15.37
CA LEU A 94 -16.10 11.84 -14.77
C LEU A 94 -15.24 10.58 -14.77
N ILE A 95 -15.79 9.44 -14.34
CA ILE A 95 -15.00 8.20 -14.21
C ILE A 95 -14.62 7.67 -15.59
N LYS A 96 -15.52 7.78 -16.57
CA LYS A 96 -15.23 7.45 -17.97
C LYS A 96 -14.07 8.30 -18.53
N ARG A 97 -14.09 9.61 -18.26
CA ARG A 97 -13.01 10.52 -18.66
C ARG A 97 -11.69 10.15 -17.95
N LEU A 98 -11.70 9.98 -16.63
CA LEU A 98 -10.51 9.62 -15.87
C LEU A 98 -9.92 8.27 -16.31
N HIS A 99 -10.75 7.27 -16.59
CA HIS A 99 -10.30 5.98 -17.11
C HIS A 99 -9.65 6.11 -18.51
N HIS A 100 -10.14 7.05 -19.33
CA HIS A 100 -9.56 7.33 -20.64
C HIS A 100 -8.23 8.10 -20.57
N GLU A 101 -8.12 9.08 -19.65
CA GLU A 101 -6.97 9.96 -19.50
C GLU A 101 -5.84 9.32 -18.68
N ILE A 102 -6.17 8.65 -17.58
CA ILE A 102 -5.22 8.00 -16.65
C ILE A 102 -5.05 6.54 -17.08
N ARG A 103 -4.32 6.32 -18.17
CA ARG A 103 -4.09 5.00 -18.74
C ARG A 103 -2.94 4.28 -18.05
N GLY A 104 -3.02 2.95 -18.02
CA GLY A 104 -1.92 2.10 -17.58
C GLY A 104 -1.82 1.88 -16.08
N ILE A 105 -2.73 2.47 -15.30
CA ILE A 105 -2.82 2.21 -13.87
C ILE A 105 -3.29 0.78 -13.58
N ARG A 106 -2.50 0.03 -12.83
CA ARG A 106 -2.86 -1.28 -12.28
C ARG A 106 -2.83 -1.25 -10.75
N LEU A 107 -3.40 -2.26 -10.13
CA LEU A 107 -3.34 -2.47 -8.69
C LEU A 107 -2.17 -3.39 -8.33
N PRO A 108 -1.21 -2.96 -7.49
CA PRO A 108 -0.06 -3.77 -7.15
C PRO A 108 -0.46 -4.88 -6.17
N ARG A 109 0.25 -6.01 -6.22
CA ARG A 109 0.13 -7.09 -5.24
C ARG A 109 1.50 -7.45 -4.68
N THR A 110 1.81 -6.94 -3.49
CA THR A 110 3.11 -7.17 -2.83
C THR A 110 3.25 -8.57 -2.25
N ARG A 111 2.13 -9.26 -1.98
CA ARG A 111 2.10 -10.54 -1.27
C ARG A 111 2.79 -10.52 0.09
N SER A 112 2.89 -9.34 0.71
CA SER A 112 3.43 -9.18 2.07
C SER A 112 2.40 -8.47 2.93
N VAL A 113 1.64 -9.26 3.67
CA VAL A 113 0.53 -8.77 4.48
C VAL A 113 1.06 -8.08 5.72
N PHE A 114 2.08 -8.63 6.37
CA PHE A 114 2.65 -8.02 7.56
C PHE A 114 3.32 -6.67 7.25
N GLU A 115 4.08 -6.57 6.16
CA GLU A 115 4.68 -5.30 5.74
C GLU A 115 3.64 -4.22 5.42
N ALA A 116 2.45 -4.61 4.93
CA ALA A 116 1.35 -3.68 4.69
C ALA A 116 0.58 -3.30 5.96
N VAL A 117 0.46 -4.21 6.93
CA VAL A 117 -0.23 -3.95 8.21
C VAL A 117 0.46 -2.86 9.01
N VAL A 118 1.79 -2.86 9.10
CA VAL A 118 2.55 -1.88 9.92
C VAL A 118 2.24 -0.43 9.54
N PRO A 119 2.45 0.03 8.28
CA PRO A 119 2.12 1.40 7.89
C PRO A 119 0.61 1.68 7.95
N ALA A 120 -0.25 0.70 7.66
CA ALA A 120 -1.70 0.87 7.77
C ALA A 120 -2.13 1.14 9.22
N VAL A 121 -1.54 0.44 10.20
CA VAL A 121 -1.79 0.68 11.63
C VAL A 121 -1.24 2.04 12.06
N ILE A 122 -0.03 2.41 11.63
CA ILE A 122 0.57 3.74 11.92
C ILE A 122 -0.34 4.88 11.45
N LEU A 123 -1.00 4.72 10.29
CA LEU A 123 -1.88 5.72 9.70
C LEU A 123 -3.23 5.88 10.42
N GLN A 124 -3.59 5.01 11.35
CA GLN A 124 -4.88 5.09 12.06
C GLN A 124 -5.02 6.41 12.83
N GLN A 125 -6.05 7.20 12.50
CA GLN A 125 -6.46 8.42 13.22
C GLN A 125 -5.41 9.56 13.24
N VAL A 126 -4.46 9.55 12.32
CA VAL A 126 -3.42 10.60 12.13
C VAL A 126 -3.43 11.10 10.68
N THR A 127 -2.71 12.18 10.39
CA THR A 127 -2.59 12.62 8.99
C THR A 127 -1.64 11.70 8.21
N THR A 128 -1.76 11.71 6.88
CA THR A 128 -0.84 10.97 6.00
C THR A 128 0.60 11.41 6.21
N GLU A 129 0.85 12.71 6.38
CA GLU A 129 2.18 13.26 6.61
C GLU A 129 2.79 12.75 7.93
N GLU A 130 2.02 12.78 9.02
CA GLU A 130 2.44 12.24 10.32
C GLU A 130 2.78 10.75 10.23
N ALA A 131 1.95 9.99 9.53
CA ALA A 131 2.13 8.55 9.37
C ALA A 131 3.37 8.21 8.52
N VAL A 132 3.57 8.92 7.40
CA VAL A 132 4.74 8.76 6.52
C VAL A 132 6.03 9.08 7.29
N ASP A 133 6.04 10.17 8.06
CA ASP A 133 7.19 10.53 8.89
C ASP A 133 7.43 9.50 9.99
N SER A 134 6.37 9.03 10.65
CA SER A 134 6.48 8.00 11.70
C SER A 134 7.03 6.69 11.17
N TYR A 135 6.53 6.24 10.01
CA TYR A 135 7.02 5.03 9.36
C TYR A 135 8.47 5.17 8.91
N ARG A 136 8.85 6.33 8.33
CA ARG A 136 10.25 6.61 7.96
C ARG A 136 11.19 6.50 9.15
N HIS A 137 10.85 7.11 10.29
CA HIS A 137 11.68 7.03 11.50
C HIS A 137 11.76 5.61 12.06
N LEU A 138 10.64 4.88 12.08
CA LEU A 138 10.60 3.49 12.52
C LEU A 138 11.51 2.60 11.65
N VAL A 139 11.41 2.70 10.32
CA VAL A 139 12.26 1.92 9.41
C VAL A 139 13.73 2.33 9.52
N ASN A 140 14.05 3.61 9.59
CA ASN A 140 15.44 4.06 9.73
C ASN A 140 16.10 3.58 11.03
N ALA A 141 15.33 3.47 12.12
CA ALA A 141 15.86 3.09 13.43
C ALA A 141 15.85 1.59 13.70
N LEU A 142 14.89 0.84 13.15
CA LEU A 142 14.67 -0.58 13.44
C LEU A 142 14.82 -1.49 12.22
N GLY A 143 14.98 -0.92 11.02
CA GLY A 143 15.28 -1.67 9.81
C GLY A 143 16.76 -2.03 9.73
N GLU A 144 17.12 -2.80 8.71
CA GLU A 144 18.49 -3.18 8.41
C GLU A 144 18.82 -2.85 6.95
N PRO A 145 20.10 -2.67 6.59
CA PRO A 145 20.49 -2.42 5.20
C PRO A 145 19.94 -3.50 4.28
N ALA A 146 19.31 -3.10 3.18
CA ALA A 146 18.83 -4.03 2.18
C ALA A 146 20.00 -4.60 1.37
N PRO A 147 19.89 -5.85 0.88
CA PRO A 147 20.90 -6.42 0.00
C PRO A 147 20.96 -5.66 -1.33
N GLY A 148 22.10 -5.70 -2.02
CA GLY A 148 22.24 -5.08 -3.34
C GLY A 148 22.87 -3.68 -3.33
N PRO A 149 22.93 -3.03 -4.49
CA PRO A 149 23.70 -1.80 -4.68
C PRO A 149 22.99 -0.51 -4.25
N ALA A 150 21.67 -0.54 -4.09
CA ALA A 150 20.89 0.65 -3.73
C ALA A 150 20.88 0.85 -2.20
N PRO A 151 21.04 2.09 -1.69
CA PRO A 151 21.01 2.40 -0.27
C PRO A 151 19.56 2.40 0.27
N LEU A 152 18.96 1.22 0.31
CA LEU A 152 17.62 0.96 0.86
C LEU A 152 17.72 0.33 2.24
N THR A 153 16.64 0.46 3.00
CA THR A 153 16.49 -0.16 4.32
C THR A 153 15.30 -1.09 4.28
N LEU A 154 15.49 -2.34 4.70
CA LEU A 154 14.40 -3.30 4.87
C LEU A 154 13.44 -2.82 5.95
N PRO A 155 12.12 -3.02 5.78
CA PRO A 155 11.18 -2.87 6.89
C PRO A 155 11.65 -3.70 8.11
N PRO A 156 11.40 -3.25 9.35
CA PRO A 156 11.76 -4.01 10.54
C PRO A 156 11.13 -5.41 10.51
N SER A 157 11.90 -6.44 10.88
CA SER A 157 11.35 -7.80 10.94
C SER A 157 10.29 -7.92 12.03
N PRO A 158 9.35 -8.89 11.92
CA PRO A 158 8.43 -9.20 13.01
C PRO A 158 9.16 -9.41 14.35
N GLN A 159 10.32 -10.08 14.34
CA GLN A 159 11.11 -10.35 15.53
C GLN A 159 11.68 -9.07 16.17
N VAL A 160 12.11 -8.09 15.35
CA VAL A 160 12.57 -6.80 15.87
C VAL A 160 11.41 -6.03 16.50
N LEU A 161 10.26 -5.97 15.83
CA LEU A 161 9.08 -5.28 16.35
C LEU A 161 8.55 -5.95 17.63
N LEU A 162 8.59 -7.28 17.72
CA LEU A 162 8.21 -8.04 18.92
C LEU A 162 9.07 -7.75 20.14
N ARG A 163 10.38 -7.58 19.95
CA ARG A 163 11.33 -7.27 21.03
C ARG A 163 11.37 -5.79 21.38
N THR A 164 10.76 -4.93 20.56
CA THR A 164 10.73 -3.50 20.82
C THR A 164 9.63 -3.20 21.84
N PRO A 165 9.96 -2.68 23.03
CA PRO A 165 8.94 -2.35 24.01
C PRO A 165 8.10 -1.17 23.53
N TYR A 166 6.81 -1.12 23.88
CA TYR A 166 5.88 -0.14 23.30
C TYR A 166 6.35 1.31 23.46
N TRP A 167 6.97 1.69 24.59
CA TRP A 167 7.42 3.08 24.82
C TRP A 167 8.53 3.50 23.85
N SER A 168 9.29 2.55 23.30
CA SER A 168 10.26 2.84 22.24
C SER A 168 9.60 3.32 20.94
N PHE A 169 8.31 3.06 20.74
CA PHE A 169 7.58 3.56 19.57
C PHE A 169 7.23 5.06 19.68
N HIS A 170 7.20 5.62 20.89
CA HIS A 170 6.88 7.05 21.10
C HIS A 170 7.90 7.97 20.41
N ARG A 171 9.18 7.58 20.36
CA ARG A 171 10.24 8.32 19.64
C ARG A 171 9.98 8.41 18.13
N PHE A 172 9.13 7.54 17.59
CA PHE A 172 8.70 7.54 16.20
C PHE A 172 7.36 8.26 15.98
N GLY A 173 6.73 8.85 17.02
CA GLY A 173 5.40 9.45 16.91
C GLY A 173 4.24 8.45 16.96
N ILE A 174 4.52 7.21 17.35
CA ILE A 174 3.53 6.14 17.47
C ILE A 174 3.19 5.99 18.95
N GLU A 175 1.92 6.21 19.31
CA GLU A 175 1.42 6.05 20.67
C GLU A 175 1.27 4.56 21.07
N ARG A 176 0.95 4.35 22.35
CA ARG A 176 0.82 3.02 22.94
C ARG A 176 -0.14 2.09 22.19
N ARG A 177 -1.34 2.54 21.80
CA ARG A 177 -2.37 1.65 21.25
C ARG A 177 -1.95 1.10 19.88
N ARG A 178 -1.43 1.90 18.95
CA ARG A 178 -0.91 1.39 17.67
C ARG A 178 0.36 0.57 17.87
N ALA A 179 1.26 0.96 18.78
CA ALA A 179 2.43 0.16 19.11
C ALA A 179 2.04 -1.25 19.56
N GLU A 180 1.06 -1.38 20.46
CA GLU A 180 0.53 -2.67 20.91
C GLU A 180 -0.11 -3.49 19.78
N ILE A 181 -0.80 -2.84 18.83
CA ILE A 181 -1.35 -3.50 17.64
C ILE A 181 -0.23 -4.04 16.74
N ILE A 182 0.81 -3.23 16.48
CA ILE A 182 1.98 -3.63 15.68
C ILE A 182 2.68 -4.83 16.33
N ILE A 183 2.93 -4.79 17.65
CA ILE A 183 3.56 -5.88 18.40
C ILE A 183 2.69 -7.16 18.33
N ARG A 184 1.36 -7.04 18.46
CA ARG A 184 0.44 -8.17 18.34
C ARG A 184 0.42 -8.77 16.94
N ALA A 185 0.42 -7.91 15.90
CA ALA A 185 0.53 -8.33 14.51
C ALA A 185 1.85 -9.06 14.26
N ALA A 186 2.96 -8.53 14.79
CA ALA A 186 4.28 -9.13 14.66
C ALA A 186 4.34 -10.53 15.29
N ARG A 187 3.64 -10.75 16.41
CA ARG A 187 3.52 -12.07 17.05
C ARG A 187 2.84 -13.10 16.15
N SER A 188 1.99 -12.61 15.24
CA SER A 188 1.16 -13.42 14.37
C SER A 188 1.55 -13.27 12.90
N ALA A 189 2.77 -12.80 12.60
CA ALA A 189 3.20 -12.48 11.25
C ALA A 189 3.02 -13.67 10.29
N ASN A 190 3.42 -14.88 10.68
CA ASN A 190 3.22 -16.07 9.85
C ASN A 190 1.73 -16.32 9.52
N ARG A 191 0.84 -16.14 10.50
CA ARG A 191 -0.62 -16.28 10.30
C ARG A 191 -1.20 -15.15 9.44
N LEU A 192 -0.56 -13.98 9.44
CA LEU A 192 -0.93 -12.88 8.55
C LEU A 192 -0.48 -13.19 7.12
N GLU A 193 0.69 -13.78 6.91
CA GLU A 193 1.15 -14.13 5.56
C GLU A 193 0.34 -15.26 4.91
N GLU A 194 -0.24 -16.18 5.69
CA GLU A 194 -1.20 -17.18 5.18
C GLU A 194 -2.39 -16.55 4.41
N ILE A 195 -2.73 -15.29 4.69
CA ILE A 195 -3.84 -14.57 4.04
C ILE A 195 -3.67 -14.49 2.53
N VAL A 196 -2.43 -14.42 2.02
CA VAL A 196 -2.16 -14.30 0.59
C VAL A 196 -2.70 -15.50 -0.21
N ALA A 197 -2.83 -16.66 0.42
CA ALA A 197 -3.34 -17.90 -0.17
C ALA A 197 -4.87 -18.07 -0.01
N MET A 198 -5.56 -17.15 0.68
CA MET A 198 -7.01 -17.22 0.90
C MET A 198 -7.78 -16.54 -0.23
N ASP A 199 -9.05 -16.89 -0.35
CA ASP A 199 -10.00 -16.07 -1.11
C ASP A 199 -10.20 -14.72 -0.43
N ILE A 200 -10.76 -13.74 -1.15
CA ILE A 200 -10.84 -12.37 -0.65
C ILE A 200 -11.72 -12.28 0.61
N ALA A 201 -12.82 -13.03 0.67
CA ALA A 201 -13.71 -13.06 1.82
C ALA A 201 -13.02 -13.62 3.08
N GLY A 202 -12.32 -14.75 2.94
CA GLY A 202 -11.53 -15.37 4.00
C GLY A 202 -10.37 -14.49 4.45
N ALA A 203 -9.73 -13.78 3.51
CA ALA A 203 -8.69 -12.80 3.80
C ALA A 203 -9.21 -11.66 4.70
N TYR A 204 -10.34 -11.04 4.36
CA TYR A 204 -10.95 -10.00 5.20
C TYR A 204 -11.38 -10.53 6.57
N GLN A 205 -11.97 -11.73 6.63
CA GLN A 205 -12.34 -12.37 7.89
C GLN A 205 -11.11 -12.59 8.77
N ARG A 206 -10.02 -13.14 8.20
CA ARG A 206 -8.77 -13.41 8.92
C ARG A 206 -8.13 -12.12 9.41
N MET A 207 -8.03 -11.08 8.59
CA MET A 207 -7.49 -9.78 8.99
C MET A 207 -8.29 -9.16 10.14
N ARG A 208 -9.62 -9.14 10.03
CA ARG A 208 -10.51 -8.51 11.02
C ARG A 208 -10.62 -9.28 12.33
N ALA A 209 -10.21 -10.54 12.37
CA ALA A 209 -10.11 -11.31 13.61
C ALA A 209 -8.97 -10.80 14.52
N PHE A 210 -8.01 -10.04 13.99
CA PHE A 210 -6.94 -9.44 14.79
C PHE A 210 -7.40 -8.17 15.51
N PRO A 211 -7.34 -8.12 16.85
CA PRO A 211 -7.75 -6.93 17.59
C PRO A 211 -6.89 -5.71 17.21
N GLY A 212 -7.54 -4.68 16.69
CA GLY A 212 -6.90 -3.47 16.17
C GLY A 212 -6.89 -3.35 14.65
N ILE A 213 -7.28 -4.39 13.92
CA ILE A 213 -7.46 -4.38 12.46
C ILE A 213 -8.96 -4.32 12.16
N GLY A 214 -9.47 -3.11 11.93
CA GLY A 214 -10.86 -2.89 11.52
C GLY A 214 -11.06 -2.92 10.00
N PRO A 215 -12.30 -2.69 9.51
CA PRO A 215 -12.61 -2.65 8.08
C PRO A 215 -11.70 -1.70 7.28
N TRP A 216 -11.46 -0.49 7.81
CA TRP A 216 -10.55 0.49 7.22
C TRP A 216 -9.14 -0.08 7.01
N THR A 217 -8.52 -0.64 8.06
CA THR A 217 -7.16 -1.18 7.99
C THR A 217 -7.09 -2.40 7.07
N ALA A 218 -8.07 -3.30 7.14
CA ALA A 218 -8.13 -4.48 6.28
C ALA A 218 -8.20 -4.09 4.79
N ALA A 219 -9.03 -3.10 4.43
CA ALA A 219 -9.09 -2.60 3.06
C ALA A 219 -7.77 -1.97 2.61
N LYS A 220 -7.13 -1.14 3.46
CA LYS A 220 -5.81 -0.55 3.15
C LYS A 220 -4.75 -1.62 2.86
N VAL A 221 -4.75 -2.71 3.64
CA VAL A 221 -3.86 -3.85 3.44
C VAL A 221 -4.23 -4.62 2.16
N ALA A 222 -5.51 -4.93 1.95
CA ALA A 222 -5.99 -5.66 0.79
C ALA A 222 -5.64 -4.97 -0.54
N THR A 223 -5.73 -3.63 -0.60
CA THR A 223 -5.38 -2.86 -1.80
C THR A 223 -3.96 -3.10 -2.29
N VAL A 224 -2.99 -3.28 -1.38
CA VAL A 224 -1.56 -3.37 -1.75
C VAL A 224 -0.97 -4.77 -1.59
N ALA A 225 -1.38 -5.52 -0.57
CA ALA A 225 -0.86 -6.86 -0.32
C ALA A 225 -1.56 -7.92 -1.17
N LEU A 226 -2.86 -7.73 -1.44
CA LEU A 226 -3.71 -8.68 -2.16
C LEU A 226 -4.08 -8.20 -3.56
N GLY A 227 -3.91 -6.90 -3.86
CA GLY A 227 -4.31 -6.31 -5.12
C GLY A 227 -5.83 -6.28 -5.31
N ASP A 228 -6.59 -6.21 -4.21
CA ASP A 228 -8.07 -6.27 -4.24
C ASP A 228 -8.67 -5.07 -5.01
N PRO A 229 -9.31 -5.30 -6.17
CA PRO A 229 -9.90 -4.23 -6.98
C PRO A 229 -11.18 -3.65 -6.38
N ASP A 230 -11.70 -4.24 -5.32
CA ASP A 230 -12.97 -3.86 -4.69
C ASP A 230 -12.81 -3.33 -3.26
N ALA A 231 -11.57 -3.20 -2.78
CA ALA A 231 -11.25 -2.69 -1.45
C ALA A 231 -11.71 -1.23 -1.24
N VAL A 232 -12.64 -1.02 -0.30
CA VAL A 232 -13.09 0.31 0.14
C VAL A 232 -12.75 0.50 1.62
N PRO A 233 -11.87 1.46 1.99
CA PRO A 233 -11.52 1.72 3.38
C PRO A 233 -12.63 2.54 4.08
N VAL A 234 -13.74 1.87 4.39
CA VAL A 234 -14.87 2.46 5.14
C VAL A 234 -14.39 2.95 6.52
N GLY A 235 -14.82 4.14 6.92
CA GLY A 235 -14.35 4.83 8.13
C GLY A 235 -13.15 5.74 7.88
N ASP A 236 -12.76 5.94 6.62
CA ASP A 236 -11.78 6.96 6.25
C ASP A 236 -12.38 8.35 6.40
N TYR A 237 -11.65 9.26 7.04
CA TYR A 237 -12.17 10.59 7.35
C TYR A 237 -12.33 11.47 6.10
N HIS A 238 -11.53 11.26 5.05
CA HIS A 238 -11.52 12.11 3.86
C HIS A 238 -12.18 11.46 2.66
N LEU A 239 -12.07 10.13 2.54
CA LEU A 239 -12.51 9.42 1.35
C LEU A 239 -13.99 9.67 1.01
N PRO A 240 -14.96 9.60 1.94
CA PRO A 240 -16.35 9.83 1.60
C PRO A 240 -16.59 11.20 0.98
N HIS A 241 -15.93 12.24 1.51
CA HIS A 241 -16.03 13.60 1.00
C HIS A 241 -15.43 13.73 -0.39
N SER A 242 -14.26 13.14 -0.65
CA SER A 242 -13.66 13.15 -1.99
C SER A 242 -14.52 12.40 -3.01
N ILE A 243 -15.13 11.27 -2.63
CA ILE A 243 -16.02 10.51 -3.52
C ILE A 243 -17.32 11.29 -3.77
N GLY A 244 -17.99 11.81 -2.73
CA GLY A 244 -19.17 12.65 -2.89
C GLY A 244 -18.91 13.87 -3.77
N TYR A 245 -17.78 14.55 -3.55
CA TYR A 245 -17.39 15.69 -4.36
C TYR A 245 -17.12 15.31 -5.82
N ALA A 246 -16.47 14.18 -6.08
CA ALA A 246 -16.20 13.71 -7.44
C ALA A 246 -17.48 13.38 -8.23
N PHE A 247 -18.45 12.74 -7.58
CA PHE A 247 -19.68 12.31 -8.26
C PHE A 247 -20.77 13.40 -8.30
N GLU A 248 -20.85 14.24 -7.26
CA GLU A 248 -22.01 15.10 -7.04
C GLU A 248 -21.64 16.57 -6.80
N GLY A 249 -20.35 16.89 -6.67
CA GLY A 249 -19.89 18.22 -6.26
C GLY A 249 -20.19 18.54 -4.78
N THR A 250 -20.63 17.55 -4.00
CA THR A 250 -20.97 17.72 -2.58
C THR A 250 -19.69 17.75 -1.72
N PRO A 251 -19.41 18.82 -0.97
CA PRO A 251 -18.15 18.94 -0.25
C PRO A 251 -18.12 18.14 1.07
N ARG A 252 -19.27 17.63 1.52
CA ARG A 252 -19.42 16.71 2.64
C ARG A 252 -20.32 15.56 2.22
N SER A 253 -19.92 14.36 2.60
CA SER A 253 -20.61 13.10 2.31
C SER A 253 -20.30 12.10 3.42
N THR A 254 -20.99 10.96 3.45
CA THR A 254 -20.86 9.93 4.50
C THR A 254 -20.38 8.61 3.91
N ASP A 255 -19.94 7.68 4.76
CA ASP A 255 -19.55 6.34 4.33
C ASP A 255 -20.70 5.64 3.58
N GLU A 256 -21.95 5.81 4.05
CA GLU A 256 -23.14 5.24 3.43
C GLU A 256 -23.31 5.78 2.01
N ARG A 257 -23.25 7.11 1.82
CA ARG A 257 -23.40 7.70 0.50
C ARG A 257 -22.23 7.35 -0.42
N MET A 258 -21.02 7.30 0.11
CA MET A 258 -19.85 6.83 -0.65
C MET A 258 -20.07 5.39 -1.17
N LEU A 259 -20.58 4.50 -0.33
CA LEU A 259 -20.86 3.12 -0.73
C LEU A 259 -21.96 3.04 -1.79
N GLU A 260 -23.03 3.83 -1.67
CA GLU A 260 -24.07 3.93 -2.70
C GLU A 260 -23.51 4.42 -4.05
N LEU A 261 -22.66 5.45 -4.04
CA LEU A 261 -22.02 6.00 -5.24
C LEU A 261 -21.05 5.00 -5.89
N LEU A 262 -20.39 4.17 -5.09
CA LEU A 262 -19.45 3.16 -5.56
C LEU A 262 -20.13 1.83 -5.95
N GLU A 263 -21.36 1.58 -5.54
CA GLU A 263 -22.06 0.32 -5.78
C GLU A 263 -22.15 -0.10 -7.26
N PRO A 264 -22.40 0.80 -8.23
CA PRO A 264 -22.38 0.46 -9.65
C PRO A 264 -21.03 -0.09 -10.15
N TYR A 265 -19.97 0.08 -9.36
CA TYR A 265 -18.60 -0.35 -9.67
C TYR A 265 -18.14 -1.53 -8.81
N ARG A 266 -19.07 -2.29 -8.19
CA ARG A 266 -18.74 -3.50 -7.45
C ARG A 266 -17.82 -4.43 -8.26
N GLY A 267 -16.75 -4.90 -7.63
CA GLY A 267 -15.64 -5.61 -8.26
C GLY A 267 -14.48 -4.68 -8.70
N HIS A 268 -14.72 -3.37 -8.75
CA HIS A 268 -13.75 -2.36 -9.21
C HIS A 268 -13.78 -1.06 -8.36
N ARG A 269 -14.36 -1.08 -7.16
CA ARG A 269 -14.51 0.12 -6.32
C ARG A 269 -13.16 0.74 -5.94
N ALA A 270 -12.14 -0.06 -5.65
CA ALA A 270 -10.79 0.43 -5.39
C ALA A 270 -10.19 1.10 -6.63
N ARG A 271 -10.48 0.61 -7.84
CA ARG A 271 -10.04 1.23 -9.10
C ARG A 271 -10.64 2.62 -9.28
N VAL A 272 -11.94 2.79 -8.99
CA VAL A 272 -12.60 4.11 -9.04
C VAL A 272 -11.99 5.07 -8.02
N ILE A 273 -11.82 4.61 -6.78
CA ILE A 273 -11.14 5.38 -5.73
C ILE A 273 -9.74 5.80 -6.20
N ARG A 274 -9.01 4.88 -6.82
CA ARG A 274 -7.65 5.13 -7.32
C ARG A 274 -7.62 6.16 -8.44
N LEU A 275 -8.53 6.09 -9.42
CA LEU A 275 -8.65 7.10 -10.48
C LEU A 275 -8.91 8.49 -9.92
N ILE A 276 -9.85 8.62 -8.97
CA ILE A 276 -10.17 9.89 -8.31
C ILE A 276 -8.96 10.41 -7.51
N THR A 277 -8.25 9.51 -6.83
CA THR A 277 -7.03 9.86 -6.06
C THR A 277 -5.93 10.38 -6.99
N VAL A 278 -5.64 9.69 -8.10
CA VAL A 278 -4.59 10.11 -9.05
C VAL A 278 -4.97 11.41 -9.76
N ALA A 279 -6.26 11.63 -10.03
CA ALA A 279 -6.75 12.89 -10.56
C ALA A 279 -6.63 14.08 -9.57
N GLY A 280 -6.24 13.83 -8.32
CA GLY A 280 -6.10 14.87 -7.29
C GLY A 280 -7.43 15.48 -6.84
N ILE A 281 -8.54 14.79 -7.09
CA ILE A 281 -9.88 15.31 -6.76
C ILE A 281 -10.09 15.19 -5.25
N VAL A 282 -10.20 16.35 -4.61
CA VAL A 282 -10.42 16.47 -3.16
C VAL A 282 -11.54 17.46 -2.90
N ALA A 283 -12.35 17.18 -1.88
CA ALA A 283 -13.38 18.11 -1.44
C ALA A 283 -12.77 19.42 -0.90
N PRO A 284 -13.40 20.59 -1.14
CA PRO A 284 -12.99 21.86 -0.55
C PRO A 284 -12.88 21.80 0.98
N ARG A 285 -11.86 22.46 1.55
CA ARG A 285 -11.62 22.50 2.99
C ARG A 285 -12.18 23.79 3.57
N PHE A 286 -13.01 23.69 4.61
CA PHE A 286 -13.65 24.86 5.26
C PHE A 286 -13.09 25.17 6.66
N GLY A 287 -11.96 24.58 7.06
CA GLY A 287 -11.37 24.77 8.38
C GLY A 287 -9.84 24.72 8.35
N PRO A 288 -9.18 25.25 9.39
CA PRO A 288 -7.72 25.28 9.47
C PRO A 288 -7.14 23.86 9.51
N ARG A 289 -5.89 23.71 9.04
CA ARG A 289 -5.15 22.45 9.13
C ARG A 289 -5.03 22.04 10.60
N LYS A 290 -5.30 20.77 10.90
CA LYS A 290 -5.03 20.21 12.23
C LYS A 290 -3.52 20.33 12.49
N PRO A 291 -3.08 20.91 13.63
CA PRO A 291 -1.67 20.98 13.96
C PRO A 291 -1.08 19.57 14.10
N LEU A 292 0.14 19.39 13.63
CA LEU A 292 0.88 18.13 13.76
C LEU A 292 1.13 17.85 15.25
N ARG A 293 0.85 16.63 15.69
CA ARG A 293 1.07 16.19 17.07
C ARG A 293 2.56 15.89 17.26
N ASN A 294 3.19 16.49 18.28
CA ASN A 294 4.56 16.18 18.66
C ASN A 294 4.58 15.38 19.96
N PHE A 295 4.98 14.12 19.86
CA PHE A 295 5.19 13.22 21.02
C PHE A 295 6.66 12.96 21.32
N ARG A 296 7.60 13.61 20.59
CA ARG A 296 9.04 13.32 20.66
C ARG A 296 9.75 13.98 21.85
N SER A 297 9.01 14.69 22.70
CA SER A 297 9.53 15.44 23.85
C SER A 297 9.21 14.78 25.20
N TYR A 298 8.83 13.49 25.22
CA TYR A 298 8.54 12.73 26.43
C TYR A 298 9.36 11.44 26.49
#